data_AF-A0A087UEN1-F1
#
_entry.id   AF-A0A087UEN1-F1
#
_cell.length_a   1.000
_cell.length_b   1.000
_cell.length_c   1.000
_cell.angle_alpha   90.00
_cell.angle_beta   90.00
_cell.angle_gamma   90.00
#
_symmetry.space_group_name_H-M   'P 1'
#
loop_
_entity.id
_entity.type
_entity.pdbx_description
1 polymer ?
#
loop_
_entity_poly.entity_id
_entity_poly.type
_entity_poly.pdbx_seq_one_letter_code
_entity_poly.pdbx_strand_id
1 'polypeptide(L)'
;MLKVLCPHVSKPRLLEYIKPKRGMSKQKKLTDYGNPSKKQKVEEINEAETTEFLNSISSERLSCASSVKDFKFNKKRVKVISEAKDIPKNAETIVYWMSRDQRVQDNWALLYAQYLAFKVDLPVCICFCLVPKFLDATIRHYRFMLKGLQEVSEV
;
A
#
# COMPACT_ATOMS: atom_id res chain seq x y z
N MET A 1 1.04 -5.34 -23.50
CA MET A 1 1.12 -6.76 -23.89
C MET A 1 2.43 -7.31 -23.32
N LEU A 2 2.41 -7.80 -22.08
CA LEU A 2 3.49 -8.64 -21.54
C LEU A 2 2.82 -9.89 -20.98
N LYS A 3 3.01 -11.02 -21.68
CA LYS A 3 2.59 -12.35 -21.24
C LYS A 3 3.79 -12.96 -20.52
N VAL A 4 3.69 -13.13 -19.20
CA VAL A 4 4.53 -14.10 -18.50
C VAL A 4 3.81 -15.44 -18.60
N LEU A 5 4.33 -16.32 -19.44
CA LEU A 5 3.88 -17.70 -19.62
C LEU A 5 4.32 -18.53 -18.41
N CYS A 6 3.39 -18.86 -17.52
CA CYS A 6 3.57 -19.90 -16.52
C CYS A 6 3.13 -21.24 -17.12
N PRO A 7 3.99 -22.27 -17.20
CA PRO A 7 3.60 -23.57 -17.72
C PRO A 7 2.84 -24.37 -16.66
N HIS A 8 1.66 -24.84 -17.05
CA HIS A 8 0.95 -25.99 -16.46
C HIS A 8 0.41 -25.84 -15.03
N VAL A 9 -0.76 -25.18 -14.91
CA VAL A 9 -1.72 -25.52 -13.84
C VAL A 9 -3.08 -25.81 -14.48
N SER A 10 -3.49 -27.06 -14.32
CA SER A 10 -4.76 -27.65 -14.72
C SER A 10 -5.97 -26.91 -14.11
N LYS A 11 -6.83 -26.40 -14.99
CA LYS A 11 -8.24 -25.95 -14.81
C LYS A 11 -8.47 -24.84 -13.75
N PRO A 12 -9.04 -23.67 -14.14
CA PRO A 12 -9.51 -22.70 -13.17
C PRO A 12 -10.74 -23.27 -12.45
N ARG A 13 -10.61 -23.52 -11.14
CA ARG A 13 -11.74 -23.81 -10.26
C ARG A 13 -12.52 -22.50 -10.12
N LEU A 14 -13.71 -22.46 -10.73
CA LEU A 14 -14.66 -21.35 -10.59
C LEU A 14 -14.87 -21.10 -9.09
N LEU A 15 -14.33 -20.00 -8.58
CA LEU A 15 -14.69 -19.48 -7.26
C LEU A 15 -16.14 -19.04 -7.36
N GLU A 16 -17.06 -19.88 -6.88
CA GLU A 16 -18.46 -19.52 -6.80
C GLU A 16 -18.61 -18.26 -5.95
N TYR A 17 -19.13 -17.22 -6.61
CA TYR A 17 -19.48 -15.95 -5.99
C TYR A 17 -20.69 -16.19 -5.08
N ILE A 18 -20.46 -16.34 -3.79
CA ILE A 18 -21.52 -16.41 -2.78
C ILE A 18 -22.16 -15.01 -2.69
N LYS A 19 -23.33 -14.84 -3.30
CA LYS A 19 -24.16 -13.62 -3.13
C LYS A 19 -24.55 -13.48 -1.66
N PRO A 20 -24.30 -12.33 -1.00
CA PRO A 20 -24.81 -12.10 0.34
C PRO A 20 -26.34 -11.99 0.30
N LYS A 21 -27.04 -12.75 1.15
CA LYS A 21 -28.49 -12.63 1.38
C LYS A 21 -28.77 -11.24 1.96
N ARG A 22 -29.37 -10.34 1.17
CA ARG A 22 -29.88 -9.06 1.66
C ARG A 22 -31.11 -9.31 2.53
N GLY A 23 -30.94 -9.30 3.84
CA GLY A 23 -32.02 -8.99 4.77
C GLY A 23 -32.34 -7.50 4.67
N MET A 24 -33.61 -7.14 4.46
CA MET A 24 -34.07 -5.75 4.50
C MET A 24 -33.97 -5.22 5.94
N SER A 25 -32.86 -4.59 6.28
CA SER A 25 -32.78 -3.72 7.45
C SER A 25 -33.25 -2.32 7.07
N LYS A 26 -34.16 -1.77 7.87
CA LYS A 26 -34.72 -0.42 7.70
C LYS A 26 -33.57 0.58 7.55
N GLN A 27 -33.56 1.30 6.42
CA GLN A 27 -32.62 2.37 6.13
C GLN A 27 -32.77 3.46 7.20
N LYS A 28 -31.81 3.54 8.13
CA LYS A 28 -31.69 4.68 9.04
C LYS A 28 -31.25 5.86 8.18
N LYS A 29 -32.12 6.84 7.95
CA LYS A 29 -31.76 8.10 7.29
C LYS A 29 -30.59 8.70 8.07
N LEU A 30 -29.43 8.80 7.42
CA LEU A 30 -28.27 9.50 7.94
C LEU A 30 -28.53 11.00 7.76
N THR A 31 -29.31 11.59 8.66
CA THR A 31 -29.43 13.06 8.80
C THR A 31 -28.54 13.49 9.94
N ASP A 32 -27.23 13.41 9.72
CA ASP A 32 -26.26 14.09 10.57
C ASP A 32 -25.09 14.52 9.70
N TYR A 33 -25.37 15.45 8.77
CA TYR A 33 -24.32 16.31 8.25
C TYR A 33 -24.12 17.36 9.34
N GLY A 34 -23.08 17.15 10.14
CA GLY A 34 -22.59 18.15 11.08
C GLY A 34 -22.47 19.49 10.38
N ASN A 35 -22.84 20.54 11.12
CA ASN A 35 -22.86 21.93 10.69
C ASN A 35 -21.58 22.25 9.86
N PRO A 36 -21.68 22.81 8.64
CA PRO A 36 -20.50 23.11 7.85
C PRO A 36 -19.61 24.06 8.65
N SER A 37 -18.47 23.55 9.11
CA SER A 37 -17.46 24.35 9.80
C SER A 37 -17.15 25.56 8.93
N LYS A 38 -17.17 26.76 9.53
CA LYS A 38 -16.81 28.02 8.88
C LYS A 38 -15.60 27.77 7.98
N LYS A 39 -15.71 28.10 6.69
CA LYS A 39 -14.56 28.12 5.77
C LYS A 39 -13.49 29.00 6.42
N GLN A 40 -12.45 28.38 6.95
CA GLN A 40 -11.25 29.11 7.37
C GLN A 40 -10.64 29.71 6.10
N LYS A 41 -10.30 31.00 6.18
CA LYS A 41 -9.56 31.68 5.13
C LYS A 41 -8.23 30.94 4.97
N VAL A 42 -7.95 30.45 3.77
CA VAL A 42 -6.64 29.88 3.46
C VAL A 42 -5.68 31.06 3.44
N GLU A 43 -4.86 31.18 4.48
CA GLU A 43 -3.77 32.14 4.54
C GLU A 43 -2.69 31.72 3.52
N GLU A 44 -2.00 32.68 2.92
CA GLU A 44 -0.94 32.39 1.97
C GLU A 44 0.16 31.59 2.68
N ILE A 45 0.44 30.40 2.15
CA ILE A 45 1.40 29.47 2.73
C ILE A 45 2.80 30.07 2.56
N ASN A 46 3.48 30.37 3.65
CA ASN A 46 4.89 30.79 3.61
C ASN A 46 5.76 29.61 3.15
N GLU A 47 6.37 29.73 1.96
CA GLU A 47 7.22 28.68 1.37
C GLU A 47 8.43 28.35 2.26
N ALA A 48 8.99 29.35 2.96
CA ALA A 48 10.13 29.16 3.85
C ALA A 48 9.76 28.32 5.08
N GLU A 49 8.61 28.60 5.71
CA GLU A 49 8.13 27.80 6.85
C GLU A 49 7.78 26.37 6.43
N THR A 50 7.22 26.20 5.23
CA THR A 50 6.85 24.88 4.70
C THR A 50 8.09 24.02 4.44
N THR A 51 9.14 24.62 3.86
CA THR A 51 10.40 23.92 3.59
C THR A 51 11.15 23.57 4.88
N GLU A 52 11.18 24.47 5.86
CA GLU A 52 11.76 24.21 7.18
C GLU A 52 11.05 23.03 7.88
N PHE A 53 9.72 23.00 7.81
CA PHE A 53 8.92 21.89 8.34
C PHE A 53 9.19 20.55 7.62
N LEU A 54 9.32 20.54 6.29
CA LEU A 54 9.64 19.30 5.56
C LEU A 54 11.05 18.80 5.87
N ASN A 55 12.00 19.72 6.09
CA ASN A 55 13.37 19.39 6.46
C ASN A 55 13.45 18.81 7.88
N SER A 56 12.65 19.31 8.83
CA SER A 56 12.61 18.77 10.18
C SER A 56 12.11 17.32 10.18
N ILE A 57 11.00 17.03 9.46
CA ILE A 57 10.48 15.66 9.32
C ILE A 57 11.53 14.75 8.66
N SER A 58 12.21 15.24 7.62
CA SER A 58 13.23 14.45 6.92
C SER A 58 14.42 14.12 7.83
N SER A 59 14.84 15.07 8.66
CA SER A 59 15.91 14.88 9.65
C SER A 59 15.49 13.88 10.74
N GLU A 60 14.25 13.98 11.24
CA GLU A 60 13.70 13.02 12.20
C GLU A 60 13.67 11.60 11.63
N ARG A 61 13.22 11.43 10.38
CA ARG A 61 13.24 10.13 9.70
C ARG A 61 14.64 9.53 9.61
N LEU A 62 15.64 10.33 9.22
CA LEU A 62 17.04 9.89 9.12
C LEU A 62 17.62 9.53 10.49
N SER A 63 17.19 10.22 11.56
CA SER A 63 17.64 9.90 12.92
C SER A 63 17.05 8.61 13.50
N CYS A 64 15.94 8.11 12.95
CA CYS A 64 15.26 6.92 13.49
C CYS A 64 16.13 5.66 13.44
N ALA A 65 16.92 5.46 12.39
CA ALA A 65 17.85 4.34 12.27
C ALA A 65 18.87 4.58 11.14
N SER A 66 20.09 4.07 11.31
CA SER A 66 21.12 4.02 10.27
C SER A 66 20.76 3.10 9.09
N SER A 67 20.07 2.00 9.38
CA SER A 67 19.66 1.00 8.39
C SER A 67 18.33 0.35 8.78
N VAL A 68 17.64 -0.23 7.81
CA VAL A 68 16.41 -1.03 8.02
C VAL A 68 16.69 -2.24 8.93
N LYS A 69 17.92 -2.75 8.96
CA LYS A 69 18.33 -3.83 9.88
C LYS A 69 18.27 -3.39 11.35
N ASP A 70 18.67 -2.15 11.62
CA ASP A 70 18.79 -1.59 12.97
C ASP A 70 17.43 -1.03 13.47
N PHE A 71 16.48 -0.88 12.56
CA PHE A 71 15.15 -0.39 12.87
C PHE A 71 14.38 -1.34 13.79
N LYS A 72 13.86 -0.82 14.91
CA LYS A 72 13.06 -1.58 15.89
C LYS A 72 11.66 -1.91 15.33
N PHE A 73 11.58 -2.94 14.50
CA PHE A 73 10.32 -3.37 13.89
C PHE A 73 9.39 -4.10 14.86
N ASN A 74 8.14 -3.66 14.94
CA ASN A 74 7.12 -4.34 15.73
C ASN A 74 6.57 -5.58 15.01
N LYS A 75 7.04 -6.76 15.41
CA LYS A 75 6.63 -8.06 14.86
C LYS A 75 5.11 -8.32 14.92
N LYS A 76 4.36 -7.67 15.81
CA LYS A 76 2.89 -7.79 15.89
C LYS A 76 2.17 -7.22 14.66
N ARG A 77 2.85 -6.43 13.83
CA ARG A 77 2.31 -5.89 12.57
C ARG A 77 2.31 -6.91 11.43
N VAL A 78 3.00 -8.04 11.60
CA VAL A 78 3.16 -9.07 10.57
C VAL A 78 2.41 -10.33 10.96
N LYS A 79 1.71 -10.90 9.99
CA LYS A 79 1.05 -12.19 10.11
C LYS A 79 1.43 -13.04 8.90
N VAL A 80 1.95 -14.23 9.15
CA VAL A 80 2.19 -15.23 8.11
C VAL A 80 0.85 -15.84 7.71
N ILE A 81 0.53 -15.82 6.41
CA ILE A 81 -0.75 -16.32 5.87
C ILE A 81 -0.57 -17.71 5.25
N SER A 82 0.62 -18.00 4.71
CA SER A 82 0.97 -19.27 4.07
C SER A 82 1.36 -20.36 5.09
N GLU A 83 1.25 -21.62 4.68
CA GLU A 83 1.75 -22.77 5.44
C GLU A 83 3.29 -22.85 5.44
N ALA A 84 3.91 -22.38 4.35
CA ALA A 84 5.36 -22.22 4.28
C ALA A 84 5.80 -21.11 5.27
N LYS A 85 6.57 -21.53 6.29
CA LYS A 85 7.08 -20.65 7.34
C LYS A 85 8.37 -19.94 6.97
N ASP A 86 9.14 -20.55 6.06
CA ASP A 86 10.47 -20.09 5.67
C ASP A 86 10.53 -19.75 4.17
N ILE A 87 11.47 -18.89 3.83
CA ILE A 87 11.76 -18.50 2.45
C ILE A 87 12.44 -19.68 1.74
N PRO A 88 11.95 -20.11 0.56
CA PRO A 88 12.53 -21.25 -0.14
C PRO A 88 13.98 -20.96 -0.55
N LYS A 89 14.82 -21.99 -0.54
CA LYS A 89 16.27 -21.86 -0.80
C LYS A 89 16.60 -21.37 -2.21
N ASN A 90 15.70 -21.58 -3.16
CA ASN A 90 15.82 -21.15 -4.55
C ASN A 90 15.04 -19.85 -4.82
N ALA A 91 14.68 -19.08 -3.80
CA ALA A 91 14.10 -17.77 -3.99
C ALA A 91 15.13 -16.82 -4.62
N GLU A 92 14.72 -16.09 -5.64
CA GLU A 92 15.58 -15.10 -6.32
C GLU A 92 15.23 -13.66 -5.92
N THR A 93 14.02 -13.41 -5.41
CA THR A 93 13.57 -12.06 -5.05
C THR A 93 12.48 -12.09 -3.99
N ILE A 94 12.40 -11.02 -3.20
CA ILE A 94 11.28 -10.74 -2.31
C ILE A 94 10.32 -9.77 -3.02
N VAL A 95 9.06 -10.18 -3.20
CA VAL A 95 8.04 -9.34 -3.83
C VAL A 95 7.18 -8.66 -2.77
N TYR A 96 7.17 -7.33 -2.76
CA TYR A 96 6.16 -6.54 -2.07
C TYR A 96 4.97 -6.31 -3.00
N TRP A 97 3.86 -7.02 -2.75
CA TRP A 97 2.60 -6.77 -3.42
C TRP A 97 1.91 -5.54 -2.83
N MET A 98 2.09 -4.40 -3.48
CA MET A 98 1.45 -3.14 -3.14
C MET A 98 -0.02 -3.16 -3.59
N SER A 99 -0.91 -2.79 -2.68
CA SER A 99 -2.35 -2.73 -2.96
C SER A 99 -2.98 -1.50 -2.30
N ARG A 100 -3.09 -1.51 -0.96
CA ARG A 100 -3.69 -0.40 -0.20
C ARG A 100 -2.73 0.77 0.03
N ASP A 101 -1.51 0.47 0.49
CA ASP A 101 -0.52 1.47 0.89
C ASP A 101 0.36 1.87 -0.30
N GLN A 102 -0.19 2.69 -1.19
CA GLN A 102 0.47 3.16 -2.42
C GLN A 102 1.44 4.32 -2.15
N ARG A 103 2.48 4.05 -1.35
CA ARG A 103 3.53 5.02 -0.99
C ARG A 103 4.84 4.30 -0.68
N VAL A 104 5.97 4.98 -0.92
CA VAL A 104 7.30 4.46 -0.58
C VAL A 104 7.68 4.82 0.85
N GLN A 105 7.56 6.09 1.21
CA GLN A 105 7.91 6.61 2.53
C GLN A 105 6.89 6.13 3.59
N ASP A 106 7.39 5.86 4.80
CA ASP A 106 6.58 5.49 5.97
C ASP A 106 5.63 4.29 5.73
N ASN A 107 6.09 3.31 4.93
CA ASN A 107 5.35 2.11 4.59
C ASN A 107 5.88 0.88 5.35
N TRP A 108 5.16 0.46 6.40
CA TRP A 108 5.53 -0.70 7.23
C TRP A 108 5.69 -2.00 6.46
N ALA A 109 4.88 -2.22 5.42
CA ALA A 109 4.95 -3.45 4.64
C ALA A 109 6.19 -3.47 3.75
N LEU A 110 6.54 -2.32 3.15
CA LEU A 110 7.77 -2.18 2.36
C LEU A 110 9.02 -2.28 3.26
N LEU A 111 9.03 -1.64 4.43
CA LEU A 111 10.12 -1.75 5.41
C LEU A 111 10.34 -3.20 5.82
N TYR A 112 9.26 -3.96 6.05
CA TYR A 112 9.36 -5.37 6.39
C TYR A 112 9.88 -6.22 5.22
N ALA A 113 9.45 -5.94 3.98
CA ALA A 113 9.96 -6.61 2.79
C ALA A 113 11.47 -6.38 2.62
N GLN A 114 11.95 -5.14 2.79
CA GLN A 114 13.37 -4.81 2.77
C GLN A 114 14.13 -5.51 3.90
N TYR A 115 13.59 -5.53 5.12
CA TYR A 115 14.18 -6.26 6.24
C TYR A 115 14.35 -7.76 5.93
N LEU A 116 13.33 -8.40 5.34
CA LEU A 116 13.42 -9.80 4.92
C LEU A 116 14.49 -10.00 3.86
N ALA A 117 14.49 -9.15 2.84
CA ALA A 117 15.43 -9.18 1.73
C ALA A 117 16.88 -9.08 2.22
N PHE A 118 17.15 -8.18 3.17
CA PHE A 118 18.44 -8.06 3.84
C PHE A 118 18.86 -9.28 4.67
N LYS A 119 17.90 -10.07 5.17
CA LYS A 119 18.18 -11.27 5.96
C LYS A 119 18.59 -12.45 5.07
N VAL A 120 18.05 -12.52 3.85
CA VAL A 120 18.33 -13.60 2.89
C VAL A 120 19.22 -13.16 1.72
N ASP A 121 19.68 -11.92 1.74
CA ASP A 121 20.52 -11.30 0.70
C ASP A 121 19.91 -11.40 -0.71
N LEU A 122 18.62 -11.05 -0.82
CA LEU A 122 17.88 -11.04 -2.08
C LEU A 122 17.42 -9.62 -2.44
N PRO A 123 17.22 -9.29 -3.73
CA PRO A 123 16.63 -8.03 -4.14
C PRO A 123 15.13 -7.96 -3.79
N VAL A 124 14.63 -6.75 -3.55
CA VAL A 124 13.19 -6.45 -3.40
C VAL A 124 12.62 -5.97 -4.72
N CYS A 125 11.48 -6.53 -5.13
CA CYS A 125 10.66 -6.03 -6.22
C CYS A 125 9.31 -5.54 -5.69
N ILE A 126 8.82 -4.40 -6.18
CA ILE A 126 7.49 -3.88 -5.85
C ILE A 126 6.55 -4.18 -7.02
N CYS A 127 5.42 -4.80 -6.73
CA CYS A 127 4.40 -5.14 -7.73
C CYS A 127 3.06 -4.52 -7.36
N PHE A 128 2.41 -3.87 -8.33
CA PHE A 128 1.05 -3.37 -8.22
C PHE A 128 0.19 -3.98 -9.32
N CYS A 129 -0.96 -4.57 -8.96
CA CYS A 129 -1.87 -5.22 -9.91
C CYS A 129 -3.09 -4.32 -10.18
N LEU A 130 -3.14 -3.70 -11.36
CA LEU A 130 -4.27 -2.89 -11.77
C LEU A 130 -5.45 -3.77 -12.21
N VAL A 131 -6.58 -3.65 -11.50
CA VAL A 131 -7.82 -4.36 -11.85
C VAL A 131 -8.72 -3.44 -12.69
N PRO A 132 -9.25 -3.89 -13.85
CA PRO A 132 -10.08 -3.06 -14.74
C PRO A 132 -11.36 -2.54 -14.10
N LYS A 133 -11.93 -3.30 -13.16
CA LYS A 133 -13.10 -2.92 -12.39
C LYS A 133 -12.92 -3.31 -10.93
N PHE A 134 -12.82 -2.31 -10.07
CA PHE A 134 -12.74 -2.49 -8.63
C PHE A 134 -13.93 -1.78 -7.98
N LEU A 135 -14.89 -2.57 -7.46
CA LEU A 135 -16.16 -2.06 -6.90
C LEU A 135 -16.86 -1.09 -7.89
N ASP A 136 -17.38 0.03 -7.38
CA ASP A 136 -18.00 1.13 -8.15
C ASP A 136 -17.02 2.31 -8.32
N ALA A 137 -15.71 2.05 -8.40
CA ALA A 137 -14.70 3.08 -8.58
C ALA A 137 -14.90 3.83 -9.90
N THR A 138 -15.11 5.14 -9.81
CA THR A 138 -15.25 6.02 -10.98
C THR A 138 -13.90 6.30 -11.65
N ILE A 139 -13.94 6.80 -12.89
CA ILE A 139 -12.75 7.22 -13.64
C ILE A 139 -11.88 8.22 -12.85
N ARG A 140 -12.48 9.09 -12.03
CA ARG A 140 -11.73 10.04 -11.19
C ARG A 140 -10.86 9.34 -10.15
N HIS A 141 -11.35 8.25 -9.56
CA HIS A 141 -10.56 7.46 -8.60
C HIS A 141 -9.34 6.84 -9.29
N TYR A 142 -9.53 6.22 -10.46
CA TYR A 142 -8.43 5.65 -11.24
C TYR A 142 -7.44 6.72 -11.70
N ARG A 143 -7.92 7.89 -12.14
CA ARG A 143 -7.03 8.98 -12.57
C ARG A 143 -6.16 9.48 -11.41
N PHE A 144 -6.72 9.64 -10.22
CA PHE A 144 -5.96 10.05 -9.04
C PHE A 144 -4.94 8.98 -8.63
N MET A 145 -5.39 7.73 -8.56
CA MET A 145 -4.54 6.58 -8.22
C MET A 145 -3.37 6.41 -9.19
N LEU A 146 -3.62 6.46 -10.50
CA LEU A 146 -2.58 6.27 -11.52
C LEU A 146 -1.55 7.41 -11.52
N LYS A 147 -1.96 8.65 -11.26
CA LYS A 147 -1.03 9.77 -11.09
C LYS A 147 -0.12 9.57 -9.87
N GLY A 148 -0.69 9.18 -8.73
CA GLY A 148 0.11 8.87 -7.54
C GLY A 148 1.05 7.68 -7.76
N LEU A 149 0.59 6.63 -8.46
CA LEU A 149 1.45 5.48 -8.79
C LEU A 149 2.59 5.84 -9.75
N GLN A 150 2.38 6.81 -10.65
CA GLN A 150 3.44 7.34 -11.49
C GLN A 150 4.52 8.00 -10.63
N GLU A 151 4.14 8.90 -9.72
CA GLU A 151 5.08 9.54 -8.79
C GLU A 151 5.82 8.51 -7.92
N VAL A 152 5.11 7.49 -7.43
CA VAL A 152 5.72 6.39 -6.65
C VAL A 152 6.77 5.61 -7.44
N SER A 153 6.63 5.52 -8.77
CA SER A 153 7.59 4.82 -9.63
C SER A 153 8.86 5.62 -9.94
N GLU A 154 8.85 6.93 -9.70
CA GLU A 154 9.97 7.84 -9.94
C GLU A 154 10.88 8.02 -8.71
N VAL A 155 10.42 7.56 -7.53
CA VAL A 155 11.18 7.53 -6.26
C VAL A 155 12.18 6.37 -6.24
#